data_AF-A0A8D8GZM7-F1
#
_entry.id   AF-A0A8D8GZM7-F1
#
_cell.length_a   1.000
_cell.length_b   1.000
_cell.length_c   1.000
_cell.angle_alpha   90.00
_cell.angle_beta   90.00
_cell.angle_gamma   90.00
#
_symmetry.space_group_name_H-M   'P 1'
#
loop_
_entity.id
_entity.type
_entity.pdbx_description
1 polymer ?
#
loop_
_entity_poly.entity_id
_entity_poly.type
_entity_poly.pdbx_seq_one_letter_code
_entity_poly.pdbx_strand_id
1 'polypeptide(L)'
;MCILFIYVNSGHGGDGDPVLGEYRLILASNRDEYYARPAKIAGPWDESPHVIGGRDMEPGREGGTWLAIGSDIPAGIIRVGALLNVTGENKPNVTSGRGPIVADYVSGTTPNEDY
;
A
#
# COMPACT_ATOMS: atom_id res chain seq x y z
N MET A 1 1.95 -15.43 9.30
CA MET A 1 1.11 -14.38 9.92
C MET A 1 1.50 -13.01 9.38
N CYS A 2 0.53 -12.21 8.92
CA CYS A 2 0.79 -10.84 8.46
C CYS A 2 0.76 -9.85 9.64
N ILE A 3 1.64 -8.86 9.63
CA ILE A 3 1.74 -7.82 10.66
C ILE A 3 1.97 -6.49 9.97
N LEU A 4 1.28 -5.44 10.42
CA LEU A 4 1.46 -4.07 9.96
C LEU A 4 1.73 -3.18 11.17
N PHE A 5 2.87 -2.47 11.14
CA PHE A 5 3.20 -1.42 12.08
C PHE A 5 3.06 -0.08 11.38
N ILE A 6 2.29 0.81 11.98
CA ILE A 6 2.10 2.18 11.55
C ILE A 6 2.47 3.09 12.71
N TYR A 7 3.39 4.01 12.46
CA TYR A 7 3.69 5.11 13.36
C TYR A 7 3.48 6.42 12.60
N VAL A 8 2.63 7.29 13.14
CA VAL A 8 2.38 8.63 12.62
C VAL A 8 2.92 9.63 13.64
N ASN A 9 3.81 10.51 13.18
CA ASN A 9 4.30 11.59 14.02
C ASN A 9 3.32 12.77 13.96
N SER A 10 2.45 12.84 14.95
CA SER A 10 1.40 13.86 15.07
C SER A 10 1.80 15.03 15.98
N GLY A 11 3.09 15.17 16.31
CA GLY A 11 3.56 16.17 17.27
C GLY A 11 3.22 15.81 18.72
N HIS A 12 4.14 16.10 19.65
CA HIS A 12 3.89 15.92 21.08
C HIS A 12 3.27 17.17 21.74
N GLY A 13 3.00 18.24 20.98
CA GLY A 13 2.60 19.57 21.46
C GLY A 13 1.10 19.92 21.35
N GLY A 14 0.27 19.06 20.74
CA GLY A 14 -1.17 19.31 20.58
C GLY A 14 -1.57 20.23 19.43
N ASP A 15 -0.61 20.75 18.67
CA ASP A 15 -0.79 21.51 17.42
C ASP A 15 -0.91 20.62 16.17
N GLY A 16 -0.55 19.34 16.29
CA GLY A 16 -0.65 18.36 15.20
C GLY A 16 0.55 18.34 14.25
N ASP A 17 1.55 19.20 14.48
CA ASP A 17 2.71 19.32 13.61
C ASP A 17 3.78 18.26 13.93
N PRO A 18 4.34 17.56 12.93
CA PRO A 18 5.35 16.54 13.16
C PRO A 18 6.61 17.15 13.79
N VAL A 19 7.21 16.44 14.75
CA VAL A 19 8.46 16.87 15.38
C VAL A 19 9.55 17.04 14.32
N LEU A 20 10.15 18.23 14.28
CA LEU A 20 11.17 18.55 13.28
C LEU A 20 12.38 17.62 13.42
N GLY A 21 12.80 17.02 12.30
CA GLY A 21 13.93 16.09 12.27
C GLY A 21 13.57 14.62 12.44
N GLU A 22 12.29 14.31 12.64
CA GLU A 22 11.79 12.93 12.72
C GLU A 22 11.02 12.50 11.46
N TYR A 23 10.85 11.19 11.28
CA TYR A 23 9.99 10.66 10.21
C TYR A 23 8.53 11.01 10.49
N ARG A 24 7.84 11.57 9.49
CA ARG A 24 6.40 11.87 9.57
C ARG A 24 5.54 10.61 9.66
N LEU A 25 5.98 9.55 8.96
CA LEU A 25 5.33 8.25 8.90
C LEU A 25 6.41 7.18 8.86
N ILE A 26 6.28 6.16 9.71
CA ILE A 26 7.04 4.92 9.60
C ILE A 26 6.04 3.79 9.36
N LEU A 27 6.31 2.98 8.33
CA LEU A 27 5.49 1.86 7.95
C LEU A 27 6.37 0.61 7.81
N ALA A 28 6.02 -0.45 8.53
CA ALA A 28 6.66 -1.75 8.38
C ALA A 28 5.59 -2.82 8.23
N SER A 29 5.64 -3.56 7.13
CA SER A 29 4.69 -4.64 6.84
C SER A 29 5.43 -5.94 6.64
N ASN A 30 5.09 -6.94 7.43
CA ASN A 30 5.47 -8.32 7.19
C ASN A 30 4.27 -9.05 6.62
N ARG A 31 4.39 -9.62 5.43
CA ARG A 31 3.30 -10.34 4.77
C ARG A 31 3.70 -11.80 4.58
N ASP A 32 2.81 -12.68 5.03
CA ASP A 32 2.95 -14.11 4.81
C ASP A 32 2.45 -14.46 3.40
N GLU A 33 3.39 -14.83 2.55
CA GLU A 33 3.19 -15.10 1.13
C GLU A 33 4.19 -16.16 0.65
N TYR A 34 3.85 -16.83 -0.45
CA TYR A 34 4.77 -17.73 -1.14
C TYR A 34 6.02 -16.98 -1.61
N TYR A 35 7.18 -17.38 -1.08
CA TYR A 35 8.48 -16.76 -1.42
C TYR A 35 8.79 -16.77 -2.92
N ALA A 36 8.32 -17.79 -3.65
CA ALA A 36 8.55 -17.94 -5.08
C ALA A 36 7.60 -17.10 -5.95
N ARG A 37 6.59 -16.43 -5.37
CA ARG A 37 5.66 -15.60 -6.13
C ARG A 37 6.41 -14.41 -6.73
N PRO A 38 6.45 -14.28 -8.06
CA PRO A 38 7.21 -13.23 -8.71
C PRO A 38 6.60 -11.85 -8.43
N ALA A 39 7.46 -10.88 -8.12
CA ALA A 39 7.07 -9.49 -7.90
C ALA A 39 8.20 -8.54 -8.34
N LYS A 40 7.85 -7.35 -8.83
CA LYS A 40 8.81 -6.25 -9.01
C LYS A 40 9.19 -5.66 -7.65
N ILE A 41 10.48 -5.32 -7.52
CA ILE A 41 11.01 -4.58 -6.37
C ILE A 41 10.27 -3.25 -6.24
N ALA A 42 10.07 -2.80 -5.00
CA ALA A 42 9.43 -1.53 -4.74
C ALA A 42 10.19 -0.35 -5.37
N GLY A 43 9.47 0.46 -6.12
CA GLY A 43 9.96 1.65 -6.79
C GLY A 43 8.80 2.46 -7.38
N PRO A 44 9.09 3.56 -8.08
CA PRO A 44 8.09 4.29 -8.85
C PRO A 44 7.43 3.37 -9.89
N TRP A 45 6.11 3.46 -10.05
CA TRP A 45 5.40 2.69 -11.08
C TRP A 45 5.54 3.35 -12.46
N ASP A 46 5.56 2.53 -13.51
CA ASP A 46 5.72 3.00 -14.89
C ASP A 46 4.48 3.80 -15.34
N GLU A 47 3.30 3.32 -14.95
CA GLU A 47 1.99 3.90 -15.25
C GLU A 47 1.61 5.07 -14.35
N SER A 48 2.16 5.12 -13.12
CA SER A 48 1.87 6.13 -12.10
C SER A 48 3.13 6.46 -11.29
N PRO A 49 4.04 7.30 -11.82
CA PRO A 49 5.34 7.58 -11.18
C PRO A 49 5.25 8.24 -9.80
N HIS A 50 4.09 8.80 -9.45
CA HIS A 50 3.78 9.36 -8.13
C HIS A 50 3.42 8.29 -7.07
N VAL A 51 3.31 7.02 -7.50
CA VAL A 51 3.10 5.86 -6.65
C VAL A 51 4.41 5.09 -6.51
N ILE A 52 4.75 4.74 -5.27
CA ILE A 52 5.91 3.93 -4.92
C ILE A 52 5.43 2.65 -4.24
N GLY A 53 5.80 1.49 -4.80
CA GLY A 53 5.44 0.19 -4.24
C GLY A 53 5.90 -0.97 -5.12
N GLY A 54 5.84 -2.19 -4.61
CA GLY A 54 6.09 -3.38 -5.43
C GLY A 54 4.92 -3.67 -6.37
N ARG A 55 5.15 -4.47 -7.42
CA ARG A 55 4.09 -4.95 -8.33
C ARG A 55 4.06 -6.47 -8.33
N ASP A 56 2.88 -7.05 -8.23
CA ASP A 56 2.66 -8.47 -8.45
C ASP A 56 2.92 -8.80 -9.92
N MET A 57 3.68 -9.87 -10.16
CA MET A 57 4.03 -10.36 -11.50
C MET A 57 3.54 -11.79 -11.71
N GLU A 58 2.76 -12.34 -10.78
CA GLU A 58 2.14 -13.66 -10.92
C GLU A 58 1.16 -13.65 -12.11
N PRO A 59 1.22 -14.65 -13.02
CA PRO A 59 0.30 -14.77 -14.13
C PRO A 59 -1.18 -14.69 -13.72
N GLY A 60 -1.92 -13.76 -14.33
CA GLY A 60 -3.33 -13.49 -14.04
C GLY A 60 -3.56 -12.56 -12.84
N ARG A 61 -2.50 -12.01 -12.25
CA ARG A 61 -2.55 -11.08 -11.11
C ARG A 61 -1.61 -9.87 -11.29
N GLU A 62 -1.05 -9.72 -12.49
CA GLU A 62 -0.10 -8.69 -12.82
C GLU A 62 -0.66 -7.30 -12.53
N GLY A 63 0.18 -6.45 -11.96
CA GLY A 63 -0.21 -5.08 -11.62
C GLY A 63 -1.06 -4.97 -10.34
N GLY A 64 -1.28 -6.06 -9.61
CA GLY A 64 -1.66 -5.97 -8.20
C GLY A 64 -0.52 -5.43 -7.34
N THR A 65 -0.82 -5.03 -6.11
CA THR A 65 0.21 -4.75 -5.10
C THR A 65 -0.28 -5.11 -3.70
N TRP A 66 0.65 -5.29 -2.76
CA TRP A 66 0.33 -5.50 -1.35
C TRP A 66 0.68 -4.31 -0.47
N LEU A 67 1.60 -3.47 -0.91
CA LEU A 67 2.00 -2.28 -0.18
C LEU A 67 2.49 -1.22 -1.16
N ALA A 68 1.84 -0.07 -1.13
CA ALA A 68 2.22 1.08 -1.91
C ALA A 68 1.81 2.38 -1.22
N ILE A 69 2.53 3.44 -1.56
CA ILE A 69 2.21 4.81 -1.19
C ILE A 69 1.99 5.61 -2.46
N GLY A 70 0.91 6.38 -2.50
CA GLY A 70 0.63 7.34 -3.57
C GLY A 70 0.63 8.75 -3.01
N SER A 71 1.10 9.72 -3.79
CA SER A 71 0.90 11.14 -3.48
C SER A 71 -0.23 11.66 -4.36
N ASP A 72 -1.27 12.22 -3.74
CA ASP A 72 -2.53 12.55 -4.40
C ASP A 72 -2.65 14.06 -4.73
N ILE A 73 -3.70 14.35 -5.51
CA ILE A 73 -4.29 15.65 -5.76
C ILE A 73 -5.64 15.70 -5.02
N PRO A 74 -5.89 16.64 -4.09
CA PRO A 74 -5.12 17.86 -3.85
C PRO A 74 -3.79 17.61 -3.14
N ALA A 75 -2.81 18.45 -3.47
CA ALA A 75 -1.46 18.37 -2.92
C ALA A 75 -1.49 18.36 -1.38
N GLY A 76 -0.71 17.44 -0.80
CA GLY A 76 -0.53 17.33 0.65
C GLY A 76 -1.10 16.06 1.28
N ILE A 77 -1.86 15.26 0.52
CA ILE A 77 -2.35 13.95 1.00
C ILE A 77 -1.45 12.83 0.47
N ILE A 78 -0.99 11.97 1.37
CA ILE A 78 -0.30 10.72 1.05
C ILE A 78 -1.29 9.59 1.29
N ARG A 79 -1.59 8.83 0.24
CA ARG A 79 -2.38 7.60 0.31
C ARG A 79 -1.47 6.44 0.65
N VAL A 80 -1.87 5.63 1.61
CA VAL A 80 -1.14 4.42 2.01
C VAL A 80 -2.09 3.25 1.89
N GLY A 81 -1.75 2.29 1.05
CA GLY A 81 -2.53 1.08 0.89
C GLY A 81 -1.70 -0.15 1.25
N ALA A 82 -2.23 -0.97 2.16
CA ALA A 82 -1.59 -2.21 2.62
C ALA A 82 -2.61 -3.35 2.64
N LEU A 83 -2.28 -4.46 1.97
CA LEU A 83 -3.13 -5.65 1.88
C LEU A 83 -2.53 -6.80 2.68
N LEU A 84 -3.18 -7.11 3.80
CA LEU A 84 -2.83 -8.25 4.65
C LEU A 84 -3.48 -9.54 4.14
N ASN A 85 -2.79 -10.66 4.38
CA ASN A 85 -3.27 -11.98 4.00
C ASN A 85 -3.78 -12.77 5.21
N VAL A 86 -4.84 -13.54 4.99
CA VAL A 86 -5.31 -14.59 5.90
C VAL A 86 -5.10 -15.91 5.16
N THR A 87 -4.19 -16.74 5.64
CA THR A 87 -3.83 -18.03 5.05
C THR A 87 -4.83 -19.11 5.46
N GLY A 88 -5.07 -20.09 4.59
CA GLY A 88 -5.88 -21.28 4.91
C GLY A 88 -7.37 -21.16 4.56
N GLU A 89 -7.83 -20.02 4.04
CA GLU A 89 -9.18 -19.88 3.50
C GLU A 89 -9.23 -20.19 2.01
N ASN A 90 -10.11 -21.12 1.64
CA ASN A 90 -10.44 -21.36 0.24
C ASN A 90 -11.43 -20.26 -0.19
N LYS A 91 -11.03 -19.40 -1.13
CA LYS A 91 -11.83 -18.26 -1.60
C LYS A 91 -12.38 -18.58 -2.98
N PRO A 92 -13.56 -19.23 -3.08
CA PRO A 92 -14.16 -19.52 -4.37
C PRO A 92 -14.42 -18.21 -5.14
N ASN A 93 -14.23 -18.25 -6.46
CA ASN A 93 -14.54 -17.16 -7.40
C ASN A 93 -13.64 -15.91 -7.35
N VAL A 94 -12.42 -15.99 -6.79
CA VAL A 94 -11.45 -14.89 -6.88
C VAL A 94 -10.45 -15.15 -8.02
N THR A 95 -10.69 -14.56 -9.19
CA THR A 95 -9.85 -14.77 -10.38
C THR A 95 -8.64 -13.84 -10.45
N SER A 96 -8.79 -12.56 -10.06
CA SER A 96 -7.73 -11.53 -10.18
C SER A 96 -6.95 -11.27 -8.88
N GLY A 97 -7.28 -11.95 -7.78
CA GLY A 97 -6.75 -11.62 -6.45
C GLY A 97 -7.29 -10.32 -5.89
N ARG A 98 -6.68 -9.81 -4.82
CA ARG A 98 -7.08 -8.55 -4.13
C ARG A 98 -6.08 -7.41 -4.33
N GLY A 99 -4.97 -7.67 -5.01
CA GLY A 99 -3.93 -6.67 -5.27
C GLY A 99 -4.43 -5.40 -5.98
N PRO A 100 -5.39 -5.48 -6.92
CA PRO A 100 -5.95 -4.29 -7.56
C PRO A 100 -6.58 -3.29 -6.59
N ILE A 101 -7.19 -3.75 -5.48
CA ILE A 101 -7.79 -2.86 -4.48
C ILE A 101 -6.80 -1.82 -3.97
N VAL A 102 -5.55 -2.25 -3.71
CA VAL A 102 -4.51 -1.33 -3.26
C VAL A 102 -4.03 -0.46 -4.42
N ALA A 103 -3.84 -1.05 -5.61
CA ALA A 103 -3.35 -0.32 -6.77
C ALA A 103 -4.28 0.81 -7.21
N ASP A 104 -5.58 0.53 -7.30
CA ASP A 104 -6.62 1.47 -7.68
C ASP A 104 -6.74 2.59 -6.63
N TYR A 105 -6.63 2.25 -5.34
CA TYR A 105 -6.71 3.23 -4.25
C TYR A 105 -5.59 4.26 -4.28
N VAL A 106 -4.33 3.80 -4.41
CA VAL A 106 -3.15 4.68 -4.29
C VAL A 106 -2.87 5.46 -5.56
N SER A 107 -3.37 5.02 -6.71
CA SER A 107 -3.22 5.71 -8.00
C SER A 107 -4.44 6.55 -8.39
N GLY A 108 -5.58 6.34 -7.74
CA GLY A 108 -6.82 7.06 -7.97
C GLY A 108 -6.95 8.32 -7.12
N THR A 109 -7.93 9.14 -7.52
CA THR A 109 -8.25 10.43 -6.85
C THR A 109 -9.56 10.38 -6.06
N THR A 110 -10.21 9.21 -5.95
CA THR A 110 -11.47 9.03 -5.23
C THR A 110 -11.27 9.41 -3.75
N PRO A 111 -12.04 10.34 -3.18
CA PRO A 111 -11.94 10.70 -1.76
C PRO A 111 -12.00 9.47 -0.85
N ASN A 112 -11.31 9.51 0.29
CA ASN A 112 -11.23 8.36 1.21
C ASN A 112 -12.59 7.86 1.71
N GLU A 113 -13.59 8.75 1.79
CA GLU A 113 -14.94 8.43 2.24
C GLU A 113 -15.79 7.73 1.16
N ASP A 114 -15.37 7.82 -0.10
CA ASP A 114 -16.10 7.29 -1.26
C ASP A 114 -15.45 6.02 -1.85
N TYR A 115 -14.34 5.55 -1.27
CA TYR A 115 -13.59 4.38 -1.74
C TYR A 115 -13.94 3.12 -0.95
#